data_AF-A0A7X7S1D4-F1
#
_entry.id   AF-A0A7X7S1D4-F1
#
_cell.length_a   1.000
_cell.length_b   1.000
_cell.length_c   1.000
_cell.angle_alpha   90.00
_cell.angle_beta   90.00
_cell.angle_gamma   90.00
#
_symmetry.space_group_name_H-M   'P 1'
#
loop_
_entity.id
_entity.type
_entity.pdbx_description
1 polymer ?
#
loop_
_entity_poly.entity_id
_entity_poly.type
_entity_poly.pdbx_seq_one_letter_code
_entity_poly.pdbx_strand_id
1 'polypeptide(L)' 'MDRQKLLSYLRLSKKKLGLIINFHVAILKDGVERIVNGLKE' A
#
# COMPACT_ATOMS: atom_id res chain seq x y z
N MET A 1 -2.57 -3.90 -10.25
CA MET A 1 -2.95 -2.54 -10.70
C MET A 1 -3.09 -1.58 -9.51
N ASP A 2 -3.55 -2.08 -8.37
CA ASP A 2 -3.90 -1.34 -7.13
C ASP A 2 -2.69 -0.71 -6.43
N ARG A 3 -1.54 -1.40 -6.45
CA ARG A 3 -0.26 -0.89 -5.95
C ARG A 3 0.15 0.44 -6.58
N GLN A 4 0.00 0.58 -7.90
CA GLN A 4 0.39 1.79 -8.63
C GLN A 4 -0.57 2.95 -8.35
N LYS A 5 -1.89 2.67 -8.28
CA LYS A 5 -2.91 3.67 -7.91
C LYS A 5 -2.69 4.19 -6.49
N LEU A 6 -2.45 3.30 -5.53
CA LEU A 6 -2.18 3.71 -4.15
C LEU A 6 -0.89 4.53 -4.06
N LEU A 7 0.17 4.13 -4.75
CA LEU A 7 1.41 4.90 -4.76
C LEU A 7 1.23 6.31 -5.33
N SER A 8 0.46 6.47 -6.41
CA SER A 8 0.10 7.79 -6.94
C SER A 8 -0.68 8.62 -5.93
N TYR A 9 -1.64 8.02 -5.24
CA TYR A 9 -2.40 8.68 -4.18
C TYR A 9 -1.49 9.12 -3.02
N LEU A 10 -0.59 8.24 -2.56
CA LEU A 10 0.39 8.57 -1.52
C LEU A 10 1.30 9.74 -1.92
N ARG A 11 1.73 9.79 -3.19
CA ARG A 11 2.53 10.89 -3.75
C ARG A 11 1.74 12.20 -3.75
N LEU A 12 0.51 12.18 -4.28
CA LEU A 12 -0.36 13.36 -4.36
C LEU A 12 -0.74 13.89 -2.97
N SER A 13 -1.06 12.99 -2.03
CA SER A 13 -1.44 13.33 -0.66
C SER A 13 -0.24 13.56 0.27
N LYS A 14 1.00 13.48 -0.24
CA LYS A 14 2.26 13.61 0.52
C LYS A 14 2.31 12.70 1.76
N LYS A 15 1.75 11.49 1.67
CA LYS A 15 1.77 10.48 2.73
C LYS A 15 2.93 9.52 2.48
N LYS A 16 3.65 9.14 3.54
CA LYS A 16 4.86 8.29 3.47
C LYS A 16 4.55 6.79 3.40
N LEU A 17 3.37 6.38 3.85
CA LEU A 17 2.97 4.98 4.00
C LEU A 17 1.52 4.79 3.57
N GLY A 18 1.23 3.65 2.96
CA GLY A 18 -0.12 3.18 2.67
C GLY A 18 -0.23 1.68 2.87
N LEU A 19 -1.48 1.20 2.99
CA LEU A 19 -1.80 -0.20 3.19
C LEU A 19 -2.71 -0.68 2.07
N ILE A 20 -2.42 -1.85 1.51
CA ILE A 20 -3.32 -2.60 0.63
C ILE A 20 -3.79 -3.82 1.40
N ILE A 21 -5.08 -4.11 1.32
CA ILE A 21 -5.69 -5.28 1.93
C ILE A 21 -6.30 -6.12 0.81
N ASN A 22 -5.77 -7.31 0.63
CA ASN A 22 -6.33 -8.35 -0.23
C ASN A 22 -7.29 -9.19 0.61
N PHE A 23 -8.58 -9.16 0.26
CA PHE A 23 -9.62 -9.95 0.94
C PHE A 23 -9.82 -11.35 0.32
N HIS A 24 -9.09 -11.68 -0.75
CA HIS A 24 -9.17 -12.96 -1.43
C HIS A 24 -8.11 -13.96 -0.92
N VAL A 25 -7.88 -13.98 0.39
CA VAL A 25 -6.93 -14.91 1.05
C VAL A 25 -7.60 -15.55 2.26
N ALA A 26 -7.18 -16.77 2.58
CA ALA A 26 -7.75 -17.54 3.69
C ALA A 26 -7.46 -16.89 5.06
N ILE A 27 -6.36 -16.18 5.19
CA ILE A 27 -5.97 -15.47 6.42
C ILE A 27 -5.70 -14.02 6.06
N LEU A 28 -6.48 -13.11 6.63
CA LEU A 28 -6.40 -11.68 6.31
C LEU A 28 -5.00 -11.09 6.50
N LYS A 29 -4.26 -11.56 7.52
CA LYS A 29 -2.89 -11.11 7.80
C LYS A 29 -1.96 -11.27 6.60
N ASP A 30 -2.16 -12.32 5.80
CA ASP A 30 -1.34 -12.65 4.63
C ASP A 30 -1.74 -11.83 3.40
N GLY A 31 -2.90 -11.16 3.45
CA GLY A 31 -3.39 -10.25 2.43
C GLY A 31 -3.02 -8.78 2.68
N VAL A 32 -2.34 -8.47 3.79
CA VAL A 32 -1.97 -7.09 4.12
C VAL A 32 -0.60 -6.75 3.55
N GLU A 33 -0.55 -5.79 2.64
CA GLU A 33 0.69 -5.29 2.03
C GLU A 33 0.94 -3.82 2.39
N ARG A 34 2.16 -3.51 2.85
CA ARG A 34 2.58 -2.14 3.16
C ARG A 34 3.31 -1.51 1.97
N ILE A 35 2.83 -0.34 1.54
CA ILE A 35 3.46 0.46 0.49
C ILE A 35 4.17 1.66 1.10
N VAL A 36 5.42 1.84 0.69
CA VAL A 36 6.29 2.94 1.10
C VAL A 36 6.38 3.97 -0.02
N ASN A 37 6.13 5.23 0.31
CA ASN A 37 6.31 6.37 -0.58
C ASN A 37 7.48 7.23 -0.08
N GLY A 38 8.70 6.87 -0.49
CA GLY A 38 9.90 7.69 -0.29
C GLY A 38 10.51 7.67 1.11
N LEU A 39 10.44 6.56 1.85
CA LEU A 39 11.37 6.37 2.97
C LEU A 39 12.76 6.15 2.36
N LYS A 40 13.61 7.17 2.42
CA LYS A 40 15.06 6.94 2.41
C LYS A 40 15.36 6.10 3.66
N GLU A 41 16.12 5.03 3.44
CA GLU A 41 16.75 4.23 4.49
C GLU A 41 17.58 5.12 5.43
#